data_AF-A0A553R4G3-F1
#
_entry.id   AF-A0A553R4G3-F1
#
_cell.length_a   1.000
_cell.length_b   1.000
_cell.length_c   1.000
_cell.angle_alpha   90.00
_cell.angle_beta   90.00
_cell.angle_gamma   90.00
#
_symmetry.space_group_name_H-M   'P 1'
#
loop_
_entity.id
_entity.type
_entity.pdbx_description
1 polymer ?
#
loop_
_entity_poly.entity_id
_entity_poly.type
_entity_poly.pdbx_seq_one_letter_code
_entity_poly.pdbx_strand_id
1 'polypeptide(L)'
;MRPNENPTPCSCQDTEPANSHVPKHALEELEKRRAEEYRQHLLRTGKENDVLILAPANTPLQYPLKGFRVTPMRPTLIPGLSLQTKTRALFKEGELAIGQNEKELRLSSNSLLKLNEMLSRVTYTSTIYHIRTEDLVYFSFEDHEVVFPIEIRRLSVPVLFDPGKDVNSQVTVVVKAFLRYKELNLLVNSIRWRYPKIKIIVADDSLEPQKVEGENLEHYLMPPAKGWFAGRNLAVSQVSTKYFLWVDDDFVFLNNTRIERFVEIMEANPELDVVGGQVESNSFFFKMNYEEGTVEEGGCITRVFHTHAPLPGFDGCFFADGVVNYFLGRTAAVRKVGFDPFLKRVAHTEFFVDGLGDLLIVTCQGLEIGHQKHSNTDKYLSFRQPSKWDSEAKMTHHFFKNHLKCMKY
;
A
#
# COMPACT_ATOMS: atom_id res chain seq x y z
N MET A 1 -20.64 1.69 -27.17
CA MET A 1 -20.36 1.42 -25.75
C MET A 1 -20.46 -0.08 -25.50
N ARG A 2 -19.33 -0.77 -25.38
CA ARG A 2 -19.24 -1.99 -24.55
C ARG A 2 -18.25 -1.63 -23.45
N PRO A 3 -18.71 -1.44 -22.20
CA PRO A 3 -17.81 -1.32 -21.06
C PRO A 3 -17.00 -2.61 -20.95
N ASN A 4 -15.73 -2.51 -20.52
CA ASN A 4 -14.82 -3.60 -20.16
C ASN A 4 -15.48 -4.99 -20.23
N GLU A 5 -15.21 -5.76 -21.29
CA GLU A 5 -15.55 -7.18 -21.29
C GLU A 5 -14.93 -7.78 -20.02
N ASN A 6 -15.78 -8.35 -19.15
CA ASN A 6 -15.30 -9.11 -18.00
C ASN A 6 -14.21 -10.06 -18.50
N PRO A 7 -13.03 -10.09 -17.84
CA PRO A 7 -11.94 -10.94 -18.31
C PRO A 7 -12.46 -12.37 -18.47
N THR A 8 -12.20 -12.95 -19.64
CA THR A 8 -12.63 -14.31 -19.97
C THR A 8 -12.15 -15.26 -18.87
N PRO A 9 -13.02 -16.14 -18.34
CA PRO A 9 -12.62 -17.08 -17.29
C PRO A 9 -11.39 -17.89 -17.71
N CYS A 10 -10.45 -18.09 -16.78
CA CYS A 10 -9.29 -18.93 -17.01
C CYS A 10 -9.73 -20.37 -17.26
N SER A 11 -9.34 -20.95 -18.39
CA SER A 11 -9.77 -22.28 -18.83
C SER A 11 -8.93 -23.44 -18.27
N CYS A 12 -7.84 -23.16 -17.54
CA CYS A 12 -6.94 -24.16 -16.93
C CYS A 12 -6.52 -25.29 -17.90
N GLN A 13 -6.36 -25.00 -19.20
CA GLN A 13 -6.25 -26.02 -20.26
C GLN A 13 -5.14 -27.05 -20.05
N ASP A 14 -4.02 -26.66 -19.45
CA ASP A 14 -2.84 -27.53 -19.25
C ASP A 14 -2.51 -27.77 -17.75
N THR A 15 -3.41 -27.42 -16.83
CA THR A 15 -3.13 -27.44 -15.39
C THR A 15 -4.35 -27.84 -14.57
N GLU A 16 -4.12 -28.52 -13.44
CA GLU A 16 -5.20 -28.79 -12.49
C GLU A 16 -5.74 -27.49 -11.86
N PRO A 17 -7.08 -27.35 -11.70
CA PRO A 17 -7.66 -26.22 -11.00
C PRO A 17 -7.18 -26.13 -9.55
N ALA A 18 -6.77 -24.95 -9.09
CA ALA A 18 -6.21 -24.77 -7.75
C ALA A 18 -7.17 -25.15 -6.61
N ASN A 19 -8.49 -25.13 -6.83
CA ASN A 19 -9.48 -25.56 -5.84
C ASN A 19 -9.47 -27.08 -5.59
N SER A 20 -8.87 -27.88 -6.47
CA SER A 20 -8.67 -29.32 -6.26
C SER A 20 -7.76 -29.63 -5.06
N HIS A 21 -6.87 -28.70 -4.69
CA HIS A 21 -5.99 -28.82 -3.53
C HIS A 21 -6.65 -28.38 -2.21
N VAL A 22 -7.88 -27.88 -2.24
CA VAL A 22 -8.58 -27.39 -1.06
C VAL A 22 -9.41 -28.51 -0.43
N PRO A 23 -9.33 -28.75 0.89
CA PRO A 23 -10.18 -29.74 1.55
C PRO A 23 -11.67 -29.47 1.31
N LYS A 24 -12.43 -30.50 0.92
CA LYS A 24 -13.85 -30.38 0.52
C LYS A 24 -14.72 -29.66 1.57
N HIS A 25 -14.47 -29.92 2.85
CA HIS A 25 -15.24 -29.31 3.96
C HIS A 25 -15.00 -27.80 4.12
N ALA A 26 -13.90 -27.27 3.58
CA ALA A 26 -13.52 -25.86 3.70
C ALA A 26 -13.76 -25.05 2.42
N LEU A 27 -14.04 -25.73 1.30
CA LEU A 27 -14.03 -25.13 -0.03
C LEU A 27 -15.03 -23.97 -0.18
N GLU A 28 -16.30 -24.20 0.11
CA GLU A 28 -17.37 -23.20 -0.10
C GLU A 28 -17.10 -21.91 0.71
N GLU A 29 -16.77 -22.07 1.98
CA GLU A 29 -16.47 -20.96 2.88
C GLU A 29 -15.20 -20.21 2.47
N LEU A 30 -14.16 -20.93 2.03
CA LEU A 30 -12.92 -20.32 1.56
C LEU A 30 -13.13 -19.57 0.24
N GLU A 31 -13.91 -20.09 -0.69
CA GLU A 31 -14.23 -19.41 -1.96
C GLU A 31 -14.98 -18.10 -1.73
N LYS A 32 -15.96 -18.08 -0.82
CA LYS A 32 -16.67 -16.84 -0.42
C LYS A 32 -15.70 -15.80 0.15
N ARG A 33 -14.88 -16.18 1.14
CA ARG A 33 -13.90 -15.24 1.75
C ARG A 33 -12.85 -14.78 0.76
N ARG A 34 -12.36 -15.67 -0.10
CA ARG A 34 -11.39 -15.37 -1.16
C ARG A 34 -11.95 -14.36 -2.16
N ALA A 35 -13.20 -14.55 -2.60
CA ALA A 35 -13.85 -13.64 -3.55
C ALA A 35 -14.03 -12.25 -2.93
N GLU A 36 -14.48 -12.18 -1.68
CA GLU A 36 -14.63 -10.91 -0.97
C GLU A 36 -13.29 -10.22 -0.75
N GLU A 37 -12.26 -10.92 -0.25
CA GLU A 37 -10.93 -10.32 -0.06
C GLU A 37 -10.32 -9.86 -1.39
N TYR A 38 -10.58 -10.56 -2.49
CA TYR A 38 -10.14 -10.14 -3.81
C TYR A 38 -10.86 -8.86 -4.26
N ARG A 39 -12.17 -8.73 -4.01
CA ARG A 39 -12.92 -7.48 -4.26
C ARG A 39 -12.32 -6.31 -3.49
N GLN A 40 -12.02 -6.52 -2.21
CA GLN A 40 -11.34 -5.52 -1.39
C GLN A 40 -9.93 -5.18 -1.92
N HIS A 41 -9.19 -6.16 -2.44
CA HIS A 41 -7.90 -5.92 -3.09
C HIS A 41 -8.02 -5.08 -4.39
N LEU A 42 -9.08 -5.25 -5.18
CA LEU A 42 -9.30 -4.46 -6.39
C LEU A 42 -9.54 -2.98 -6.08
N LEU A 43 -10.36 -2.69 -5.06
CA LEU A 43 -10.58 -1.33 -4.54
C LEU A 43 -9.26 -0.69 -4.11
N ARG A 44 -8.49 -1.38 -3.25
CA ARG A 44 -7.18 -0.92 -2.74
C ARG A 44 -6.17 -0.61 -3.83
N THR A 45 -6.12 -1.41 -4.88
CA THR A 45 -5.13 -1.24 -5.94
C THR A 45 -5.56 -0.23 -7.00
N GLY A 46 -6.73 0.40 -6.84
CA GLY A 46 -7.30 1.33 -7.80
C GLY A 46 -7.66 0.67 -9.14
N LYS A 47 -7.70 -0.67 -9.20
CA LYS A 47 -7.99 -1.41 -10.45
C LYS A 47 -9.40 -1.14 -10.98
N GLU A 48 -10.34 -0.77 -10.11
CA GLU A 48 -11.68 -0.36 -10.53
C GLU A 48 -11.68 0.99 -11.28
N ASN A 49 -10.69 1.85 -11.01
CA ASN A 49 -10.52 3.15 -11.66
C ASN A 49 -9.75 3.07 -13.00
N ASP A 50 -9.29 1.88 -13.39
CA ASP A 50 -8.65 1.60 -14.68
C ASP A 50 -9.70 1.44 -15.79
N VAL A 51 -10.51 2.47 -15.98
CA VAL A 51 -11.55 2.51 -17.02
C VAL A 51 -10.93 2.97 -18.35
N LEU A 52 -11.20 2.22 -19.42
CA LEU A 52 -10.85 2.64 -20.77
C LEU A 52 -11.70 3.85 -21.16
N ILE A 53 -11.04 4.98 -21.40
CA ILE A 53 -11.67 6.22 -21.87
C ILE A 53 -11.24 6.45 -23.31
N LEU A 54 -12.20 6.65 -24.21
CA LEU A 54 -11.96 7.02 -25.60
C LEU A 54 -12.19 8.51 -25.79
N ALA A 55 -11.35 9.16 -26.59
CA ALA A 55 -11.54 10.56 -26.96
C ALA A 55 -12.81 10.72 -27.84
N PRO A 56 -13.74 11.62 -27.49
CA PRO A 56 -14.92 11.90 -28.30
C PRO A 56 -14.58 12.73 -29.55
N ALA A 57 -15.46 12.69 -30.55
CA ALA A 57 -15.27 13.23 -31.91
C ALA A 57 -15.31 14.78 -32.00
N ASN A 58 -14.41 15.47 -31.29
CA ASN A 58 -14.11 16.88 -31.54
C ASN A 58 -12.95 17.06 -32.56
N THR A 59 -12.24 15.97 -32.83
CA THR A 59 -11.33 15.79 -33.96
C THR A 59 -11.88 14.63 -34.81
N PRO A 60 -11.47 14.47 -36.08
CA PRO A 60 -11.84 13.30 -36.87
C PRO A 60 -11.25 11.99 -36.31
N LEU A 61 -10.35 12.06 -35.32
CA LEU A 61 -9.60 10.94 -34.76
C LEU A 61 -10.23 10.47 -33.44
N GLN A 62 -10.68 9.21 -33.39
CA GLN A 62 -11.07 8.53 -32.16
C GLN A 62 -9.96 7.57 -31.73
N TYR A 63 -9.57 7.61 -30.46
CA TYR A 63 -8.41 6.87 -29.93
C TYR A 63 -8.55 6.67 -28.41
N PRO A 64 -7.80 5.71 -27.82
CA PRO A 64 -7.80 5.52 -26.38
C PRO A 64 -7.02 6.65 -25.69
N LEU A 65 -7.70 7.38 -24.82
CA LEU A 65 -7.13 8.50 -24.08
C LEU A 65 -6.49 8.04 -22.76
N LYS A 66 -7.12 7.07 -22.08
CA LYS A 66 -6.68 6.53 -20.79
C LYS A 66 -7.12 5.08 -20.65
N GLY A 67 -6.35 4.30 -19.88
CA GLY A 67 -6.76 2.97 -19.42
C GLY A 67 -6.45 1.84 -20.40
N PHE A 68 -5.84 2.15 -21.56
CA PHE A 68 -5.35 1.11 -22.45
C PHE A 68 -3.99 0.59 -21.97
N ARG A 69 -3.96 -0.68 -21.56
CA ARG A 69 -2.77 -1.38 -21.06
C ARG A 69 -2.41 -2.55 -21.93
N VAL A 70 -1.11 -2.75 -22.13
CA VAL A 70 -0.58 -3.85 -22.93
C VAL A 70 0.35 -4.72 -22.10
N THR A 71 0.20 -6.04 -22.23
CA THR A 71 1.18 -6.98 -21.66
C THR A 71 2.45 -6.94 -22.50
N PRO A 72 3.64 -6.79 -21.89
CA PRO A 72 4.91 -6.75 -22.63
C PRO A 72 5.04 -7.90 -23.62
N MET A 73 5.50 -7.60 -24.83
CA MET A 73 5.76 -8.55 -25.93
C MET A 73 4.54 -9.30 -26.46
N ARG A 74 3.31 -8.94 -26.03
CA ARG A 74 2.07 -9.60 -26.46
C ARG A 74 1.27 -8.69 -27.39
N PRO A 75 0.94 -9.14 -28.62
CA PRO A 75 0.07 -8.40 -29.51
C PRO A 75 -1.28 -8.14 -28.86
N THR A 76 -1.65 -6.86 -28.78
CA THR A 76 -2.90 -6.41 -28.17
C THR A 76 -3.59 -5.44 -29.10
N LEU A 77 -4.88 -5.66 -29.35
CA LEU A 77 -5.68 -4.77 -30.18
C LEU A 77 -5.76 -3.38 -29.53
N ILE A 78 -5.53 -2.32 -30.30
CA ILE A 78 -5.73 -0.94 -29.83
C ILE A 78 -7.22 -0.62 -29.90
N PRO A 79 -7.92 -0.45 -28.76
CA PRO A 79 -9.35 -0.28 -28.77
C PRO A 79 -9.76 1.12 -29.22
N GLY A 80 -10.85 1.21 -29.98
CA GLY A 80 -11.50 2.49 -30.27
C GLY A 80 -10.82 3.36 -31.33
N LEU A 81 -9.76 2.89 -32.00
CA LEU A 81 -9.22 3.56 -33.17
C LEU A 81 -10.28 3.64 -34.29
N SER A 82 -10.68 4.86 -34.65
CA SER A 82 -11.57 5.10 -35.79
C SER A 82 -11.51 6.54 -36.26
N LEU A 83 -11.98 6.76 -37.49
CA LEU A 83 -12.21 8.06 -38.07
C LEU A 83 -13.70 8.40 -38.05
N GLN A 84 -14.01 9.60 -37.55
CA GLN A 84 -15.36 10.17 -37.44
C GLN A 84 -15.42 11.46 -38.25
N THR A 85 -15.52 11.36 -39.58
CA THR A 85 -15.60 12.53 -40.49
C THR A 85 -16.92 12.56 -41.27
N LYS A 86 -17.42 13.78 -41.54
CA LYS A 86 -18.64 14.02 -42.34
C LYS A 86 -18.35 14.14 -43.84
N THR A 87 -17.09 14.30 -44.25
CA THR A 87 -16.74 14.76 -45.61
C THR A 87 -16.29 13.59 -46.49
N ARG A 88 -16.94 13.41 -47.65
CA ARG A 88 -16.59 12.45 -48.72
C ARG A 88 -15.44 12.96 -49.61
N ALA A 89 -14.36 13.48 -49.03
CA ALA A 89 -13.16 13.83 -49.81
C ALA A 89 -12.34 12.57 -50.05
N LEU A 90 -11.69 12.46 -51.21
CA LEU A 90 -10.82 11.34 -51.58
C LEU A 90 -9.84 11.04 -50.43
N PHE A 91 -10.12 9.96 -49.71
CA PHE A 91 -9.40 9.55 -48.51
C PHE A 91 -7.93 9.28 -48.85
N LYS A 92 -7.07 10.22 -48.47
CA LYS A 92 -5.62 10.04 -48.50
C LYS A 92 -5.16 9.56 -47.12
N GLU A 93 -4.26 8.59 -47.19
CA GLU A 93 -3.31 8.12 -46.18
C GLU A 93 -3.59 8.53 -44.72
N GLY A 94 -4.02 7.57 -43.90
CA GLY A 94 -3.87 7.65 -42.45
C GLY A 94 -2.55 7.02 -42.05
N GLU A 95 -1.73 7.72 -41.27
CA GLU A 95 -0.46 7.20 -40.76
C GLU A 95 -0.59 6.94 -39.25
N LEU A 96 -0.12 5.77 -38.82
CA LEU A 96 0.00 5.41 -37.42
C LEU A 96 1.47 5.07 -37.17
N ALA A 97 2.18 5.94 -36.45
CA ALA A 97 3.55 5.69 -36.02
C ALA A 97 3.55 5.24 -34.55
N ILE A 98 4.19 4.10 -34.30
CA ILE A 98 4.34 3.52 -32.97
C ILE A 98 5.83 3.59 -32.59
N GLY A 99 6.20 4.38 -31.57
CA GLY A 99 7.57 4.39 -30.98
C GLY A 99 7.64 3.50 -29.73
N GLN A 100 8.80 3.05 -29.20
CA GLN A 100 10.21 3.16 -29.61
C GLN A 100 10.69 1.99 -30.52
N ASN A 101 11.53 2.30 -31.53
CA ASN A 101 12.03 1.46 -32.66
C ASN A 101 11.07 1.31 -33.86
N GLU A 102 10.70 2.46 -34.41
CA GLU A 102 9.90 2.76 -35.62
C GLU A 102 9.41 1.58 -36.46
N LYS A 103 8.12 1.26 -36.29
CA LYS A 103 7.29 0.68 -37.35
C LYS A 103 6.17 1.67 -37.65
N GLU A 104 6.23 2.27 -38.83
CA GLU A 104 5.17 3.10 -39.37
C GLU A 104 4.13 2.21 -40.06
N LEU A 105 2.85 2.41 -39.74
CA LEU A 105 1.73 1.75 -40.40
C LEU A 105 0.92 2.79 -41.17
N ARG A 106 0.97 2.75 -42.50
CA ARG A 106 0.15 3.58 -43.38
C ARG A 106 -1.07 2.80 -43.86
N LEU A 107 -2.26 3.34 -43.66
CA LEU A 107 -3.53 2.77 -44.09
C LEU A 107 -4.20 3.72 -45.08
N SER A 108 -4.63 3.21 -46.23
CA SER A 108 -5.37 4.00 -47.21
C SER A 108 -6.55 3.21 -47.75
N SER A 109 -7.67 3.88 -47.95
CA SER A 109 -8.87 3.27 -48.53
C SER A 109 -9.79 4.34 -49.06
N ASN A 110 -10.42 4.12 -50.21
CA ASN A 110 -11.44 5.02 -50.75
C ASN A 110 -12.81 4.94 -50.03
N SER A 111 -12.91 4.16 -48.95
CA SER A 111 -14.12 3.97 -48.17
C SER A 111 -13.82 4.14 -46.68
N LEU A 112 -14.46 5.11 -46.04
CA LEU A 112 -14.39 5.33 -44.59
C LEU A 112 -14.72 4.05 -43.81
N LEU A 113 -15.69 3.28 -44.28
CA LEU A 113 -16.10 2.02 -43.65
C LEU A 113 -14.96 1.00 -43.66
N LYS A 114 -14.30 0.81 -44.82
CA LYS A 114 -13.15 -0.09 -44.94
C LYS A 114 -11.94 0.41 -44.13
N LEU A 115 -11.70 1.72 -44.11
CA LEU A 115 -10.62 2.32 -43.34
C LEU A 115 -10.83 2.10 -41.83
N ASN A 116 -12.06 2.29 -41.34
CA ASN A 116 -12.42 1.99 -39.95
C ASN A 116 -12.38 0.49 -39.64
N GLU A 117 -12.70 -0.38 -40.60
CA GLU A 117 -12.50 -1.82 -40.44
C GLU A 117 -11.02 -2.18 -40.28
N MET A 118 -10.12 -1.55 -41.05
CA MET A 118 -8.67 -1.72 -40.91
C MET A 118 -8.16 -1.19 -39.56
N LEU A 119 -8.59 0.01 -39.16
CA LEU A 119 -8.24 0.61 -37.86
C LEU A 119 -8.69 -0.27 -36.69
N SER A 120 -9.86 -0.90 -36.80
CA SER A 120 -10.39 -1.81 -35.76
C SER A 120 -9.58 -3.09 -35.56
N ARG A 121 -8.59 -3.37 -36.43
CA ARG A 121 -7.72 -4.55 -36.39
C ARG A 121 -6.26 -4.21 -36.04
N VAL A 122 -5.95 -2.93 -35.83
CA VAL A 122 -4.61 -2.50 -35.47
C VAL A 122 -4.24 -3.07 -34.10
N THR A 123 -3.07 -3.68 -34.03
CA THR A 123 -2.49 -4.21 -32.79
C THR A 123 -1.19 -3.50 -32.48
N TYR A 124 -0.93 -3.33 -31.20
CA TYR A 124 0.35 -2.88 -30.68
C TYR A 124 1.07 -4.07 -30.04
N THR A 125 2.39 -4.16 -30.24
CA THR A 125 3.27 -5.12 -29.57
C THR A 125 4.55 -4.40 -29.16
N SER A 126 4.88 -4.41 -27.86
CA SER A 126 6.13 -3.81 -27.40
C SER A 126 7.33 -4.59 -27.93
N THR A 127 8.40 -3.88 -28.27
CA THR A 127 9.65 -4.47 -28.78
C THR A 127 10.66 -4.76 -27.67
N ILE A 128 10.55 -4.03 -26.56
CA ILE A 128 11.38 -4.18 -25.37
C ILE A 128 10.53 -4.76 -24.24
N TYR A 129 11.10 -5.74 -23.54
CA TYR A 129 10.52 -6.23 -22.31
C TYR A 129 10.91 -5.30 -21.16
N HIS A 130 9.92 -4.69 -20.51
CA HIS A 130 10.05 -4.03 -19.22
C HIS A 130 8.79 -4.26 -18.39
N ILE A 131 8.91 -4.34 -17.05
CA ILE A 131 7.76 -4.68 -16.18
C ILE A 131 6.72 -3.54 -16.12
N ARG A 132 7.16 -2.31 -16.33
CA ARG A 132 6.34 -1.10 -16.40
C ARG A 132 7.05 -0.05 -17.25
N THR A 133 6.57 0.21 -18.45
CA THR A 133 7.06 1.28 -19.32
C THR A 133 5.88 1.92 -20.04
N GLU A 134 6.15 2.97 -20.78
CA GLU A 134 5.16 3.69 -21.55
C GLU A 134 5.73 3.94 -22.94
N ASP A 135 4.87 3.82 -23.96
CA ASP A 135 5.17 4.22 -25.33
C ASP A 135 4.16 5.27 -25.78
N LEU A 136 4.55 6.08 -26.77
CA LEU A 136 3.68 7.07 -27.39
C LEU A 136 3.29 6.62 -28.80
N VAL A 137 2.00 6.70 -29.10
CA VAL A 137 1.46 6.46 -30.42
C VAL A 137 1.02 7.76 -31.05
N TYR A 138 1.50 8.01 -32.25
CA TYR A 138 1.14 9.13 -33.10
C TYR A 138 0.12 8.64 -34.11
N PHE A 139 -1.08 9.20 -34.06
CA PHE A 139 -2.17 8.87 -34.98
C PHE A 139 -2.56 10.13 -35.76
N SER A 140 -2.35 10.11 -37.07
CA SER A 140 -2.58 11.26 -37.94
C SER A 140 -3.55 10.96 -39.08
N PHE A 141 -4.28 11.99 -39.47
CA PHE A 141 -5.16 12.00 -40.64
C PHE A 141 -5.28 13.44 -41.15
N GLU A 142 -4.91 13.67 -42.42
CA GLU A 142 -4.85 15.01 -43.02
C GLU A 142 -4.01 15.99 -42.17
N ASP A 143 -4.60 17.09 -41.71
CA ASP A 143 -4.00 18.12 -40.86
C ASP A 143 -4.17 17.87 -39.35
N HIS A 144 -4.74 16.71 -38.98
CA HIS A 144 -4.99 16.35 -37.60
C HIS A 144 -3.97 15.31 -37.13
N GLU A 145 -3.36 15.56 -35.97
CA GLU A 145 -2.49 14.62 -35.29
C GLU A 145 -2.88 14.54 -33.81
N VAL A 146 -2.86 13.32 -33.26
CA VAL A 146 -3.03 13.09 -31.83
C VAL A 146 -1.93 12.16 -31.33
N VAL A 147 -1.45 12.43 -30.13
CA VAL A 147 -0.51 11.58 -29.42
C VAL A 147 -1.21 11.01 -28.20
N PHE A 148 -1.15 9.70 -28.02
CA PHE A 148 -1.69 9.05 -26.83
C PHE A 148 -0.73 8.00 -26.28
N PRO A 149 -0.69 7.83 -24.95
CA PRO A 149 0.19 6.86 -24.32
C PRO A 149 -0.39 5.44 -24.35
N ILE A 150 0.51 4.47 -24.42
CA ILE A 150 0.23 3.05 -24.13
C ILE A 150 1.01 2.66 -22.88
N GLU A 151 0.29 2.33 -21.81
CA GLU A 151 0.92 1.80 -20.59
C GLU A 151 1.26 0.31 -20.81
N ILE A 152 2.55 0.01 -20.88
CA ILE A 152 3.06 -1.36 -21.03
C ILE A 152 3.36 -1.89 -19.65
N ARG A 153 2.59 -2.88 -19.20
CA ARG A 153 2.66 -3.34 -17.81
C ARG A 153 2.48 -4.84 -17.68
N ARG A 154 3.38 -5.47 -16.93
CA ARG A 154 3.24 -6.88 -16.55
C ARG A 154 2.10 -7.02 -15.55
N LEU A 155 1.19 -7.97 -15.80
CA LEU A 155 0.15 -8.34 -14.84
C LEU A 155 0.78 -8.85 -13.54
N SER A 156 0.34 -8.32 -12.41
CA SER A 156 0.73 -8.78 -11.08
C SER A 156 -0.21 -9.87 -10.57
N VAL A 157 0.37 -10.87 -9.90
CA VAL A 157 -0.40 -11.88 -9.15
C VAL A 157 -0.87 -11.24 -7.83
N PRO A 158 -2.16 -11.31 -7.49
CA PRO A 158 -2.65 -10.76 -6.23
C PRO A 158 -2.12 -11.55 -5.04
N VAL A 159 -1.70 -10.83 -3.99
CA VAL A 159 -1.34 -11.41 -2.69
C VAL A 159 -2.47 -11.10 -1.72
N LEU A 160 -3.22 -12.13 -1.34
CA LEU A 160 -4.38 -12.03 -0.45
C LEU A 160 -4.04 -12.63 0.92
N PHE A 161 -4.58 -12.02 1.98
CA PHE A 161 -4.54 -12.56 3.33
C PHE A 161 -5.94 -13.09 3.65
N ASP A 162 -6.08 -14.38 4.00
CA ASP A 162 -7.37 -14.87 4.51
C ASP A 162 -7.64 -14.21 5.86
N PRO A 163 -8.67 -13.36 6.00
CA PRO A 163 -9.00 -12.74 7.28
C PRO A 163 -9.51 -13.78 8.29
N GLY A 164 -9.88 -14.99 7.85
CA GLY A 164 -10.51 -16.00 8.70
C GLY A 164 -11.89 -15.54 9.17
N LYS A 165 -12.22 -15.80 10.45
CA LYS A 165 -13.58 -15.62 10.97
C LYS A 165 -13.70 -14.63 12.12
N ASP A 166 -12.61 -14.37 12.84
CA ASP A 166 -12.63 -13.52 14.02
C ASP A 166 -11.31 -12.77 14.21
N VAL A 167 -11.26 -11.92 15.23
CA VAL A 167 -10.11 -11.05 15.48
C VAL A 167 -8.80 -11.83 15.70
N ASN A 168 -8.84 -13.07 16.19
CA ASN A 168 -7.64 -13.88 16.42
C ASN A 168 -7.01 -14.35 15.09
N SER A 169 -7.79 -14.49 14.02
CA SER A 169 -7.27 -14.78 12.67
C SER A 169 -6.95 -13.52 11.88
N GLN A 170 -7.54 -12.38 12.24
CA GLN A 170 -7.37 -11.11 11.53
C GLN A 170 -6.16 -10.32 12.02
N VAL A 171 -5.84 -10.41 13.32
CA VAL A 171 -4.87 -9.53 13.99
C VAL A 171 -3.84 -10.31 14.79
N THR A 172 -2.59 -9.90 14.65
CA THR A 172 -1.49 -10.28 15.55
C THR A 172 -1.08 -9.05 16.35
N VAL A 173 -0.94 -9.16 17.67
CA VAL A 173 -0.36 -8.08 18.49
C VAL A 173 1.15 -8.17 18.40
N VAL A 174 1.81 -7.06 18.05
CA VAL A 174 3.27 -7.00 17.93
C VAL A 174 3.84 -6.01 18.92
N VAL A 175 4.94 -6.40 19.55
CA VAL A 175 5.61 -5.62 20.59
C VAL A 175 7.10 -5.64 20.34
N LYS A 176 7.75 -4.50 20.53
CA LYS A 176 9.20 -4.42 20.65
C LYS A 176 9.56 -4.17 22.11
N ALA A 177 10.34 -5.06 22.69
CA ALA A 177 10.77 -5.01 24.09
C ALA A 177 12.23 -4.58 24.22
N PHE A 178 12.56 -3.90 25.32
CA PHE A 178 13.95 -3.66 25.73
C PHE A 178 14.07 -3.34 27.22
N LEU A 179 14.69 -4.23 27.99
CA LEU A 179 15.00 -4.10 29.42
C LEU A 179 13.78 -3.92 30.37
N ARG A 180 12.54 -3.95 29.86
CA ARG A 180 11.30 -3.65 30.60
C ARG A 180 10.40 -4.87 30.77
N TYR A 181 10.96 -5.97 31.28
CA TYR A 181 10.21 -7.24 31.43
C TYR A 181 9.03 -7.15 32.38
N LYS A 182 9.09 -6.30 33.42
CA LYS A 182 7.97 -6.11 34.34
C LYS A 182 6.79 -5.51 33.59
N GLU A 183 7.03 -4.46 32.82
CA GLU A 183 6.05 -3.77 32.02
C GLU A 183 5.50 -4.67 30.90
N LEU A 184 6.40 -5.37 30.20
CA LEU A 184 6.05 -6.32 29.15
C LEU A 184 5.14 -7.44 29.68
N ASN A 185 5.43 -7.99 30.86
CA ASN A 185 4.60 -9.03 31.47
C ASN A 185 3.22 -8.49 31.85
N LEU A 186 3.12 -7.24 32.33
CA LEU A 186 1.84 -6.60 32.60
C LEU A 186 1.04 -6.37 31.31
N LEU A 187 1.70 -5.95 30.22
CA LEU A 187 1.09 -5.86 28.89
C LEU A 187 0.55 -7.23 28.45
N VAL A 188 1.38 -8.27 28.43
CA VAL A 188 0.99 -9.63 28.02
C VAL A 188 -0.18 -10.14 28.84
N ASN A 189 -0.16 -9.96 30.17
CA ASN A 189 -1.25 -10.37 31.05
C ASN A 189 -2.56 -9.62 30.73
N SER A 190 -2.48 -8.31 30.50
CA SER A 190 -3.66 -7.50 30.14
C SER A 190 -4.24 -7.89 28.78
N ILE A 191 -3.39 -8.21 27.79
CA ILE A 191 -3.82 -8.74 26.50
C ILE A 191 -4.51 -10.08 26.71
N ARG A 192 -3.91 -11.02 27.46
CA ARG A 192 -4.48 -12.35 27.70
C ARG A 192 -5.80 -12.30 28.46
N TRP A 193 -5.97 -11.34 29.37
CA TRP A 193 -7.25 -11.11 30.05
C TRP A 193 -8.37 -10.76 29.06
N ARG A 194 -8.08 -9.95 28.02
CA ARG A 194 -9.09 -9.48 27.06
C ARG A 194 -9.21 -10.34 25.80
N TYR A 195 -8.11 -10.91 25.34
CA TYR A 195 -7.94 -11.71 24.13
C TYR A 195 -7.07 -12.95 24.44
N PRO A 196 -7.63 -13.98 25.08
CA PRO A 196 -6.86 -15.13 25.56
C PRO A 196 -6.09 -15.87 24.45
N LYS A 197 -6.64 -15.89 23.23
CA LYS A 197 -6.14 -16.67 22.09
C LYS A 197 -5.37 -15.86 21.05
N ILE A 198 -5.34 -14.53 21.15
CA ILE A 198 -4.73 -13.71 20.10
C ILE A 198 -3.22 -13.94 20.04
N LYS A 199 -2.66 -14.00 18.84
CA LYS A 199 -1.22 -14.17 18.67
C LYS A 199 -0.48 -12.92 19.15
N ILE A 200 0.57 -13.13 19.94
CA ILE A 200 1.49 -12.06 20.37
C ILE A 200 2.87 -12.38 19.81
N ILE A 201 3.51 -11.39 19.18
CA ILE A 201 4.90 -11.49 18.73
C ILE A 201 5.71 -10.43 19.48
N VAL A 202 6.74 -10.87 20.19
CA VAL A 202 7.67 -10.01 20.91
C VAL A 202 9.02 -10.07 20.23
N ALA A 203 9.51 -8.94 19.71
CA ALA A 203 10.90 -8.77 19.29
C ALA A 203 11.69 -8.08 20.39
N ASP A 204 12.76 -8.72 20.84
CA ASP A 204 13.46 -8.33 22.07
C ASP A 204 14.97 -8.21 21.82
N ASP A 205 15.48 -6.98 21.98
CA ASP A 205 16.91 -6.68 21.86
C ASP A 205 17.55 -6.33 23.22
N SER A 206 16.98 -6.83 24.32
CA SER A 206 17.53 -6.66 25.67
C SER A 206 18.95 -7.18 25.80
N LEU A 207 19.74 -6.55 26.67
CA LEU A 207 21.14 -6.92 26.88
C LEU A 207 21.29 -8.33 27.48
N GLU A 208 20.39 -8.68 28.39
CA GLU A 208 20.30 -9.97 29.06
C GLU A 208 18.84 -10.44 28.96
N PRO A 209 18.49 -11.18 27.89
CA PRO A 209 17.10 -11.51 27.66
C PRO A 209 16.51 -12.44 28.73
N GLN A 210 15.31 -12.12 29.20
CA GLN A 210 14.50 -13.01 30.05
C GLN A 210 13.48 -13.73 29.20
N LYS A 211 13.21 -14.99 29.51
CA LYS A 211 12.23 -15.80 28.79
C LYS A 211 10.83 -15.22 28.99
N VAL A 212 10.14 -14.92 27.89
CA VAL A 212 8.73 -14.53 27.90
C VAL A 212 7.93 -15.68 27.30
N GLU A 213 7.04 -16.28 28.09
CA GLU A 213 6.24 -17.42 27.65
C GLU A 213 4.74 -17.15 27.84
N GLY A 214 3.94 -17.77 26.98
CA GLY A 214 2.49 -17.74 27.05
C GLY A 214 1.88 -18.54 25.92
N GLU A 215 0.60 -18.88 26.05
CA GLU A 215 -0.17 -19.46 24.95
C GLU A 215 -0.14 -18.53 23.73
N ASN A 216 0.07 -19.07 22.54
CA ASN A 216 0.11 -18.32 21.26
C ASN A 216 1.00 -17.05 21.31
N LEU A 217 2.17 -17.16 21.95
CA LEU A 217 3.18 -16.11 22.04
C LEU A 217 4.48 -16.59 21.41
N GLU A 218 5.04 -15.77 20.51
CA GLU A 218 6.36 -15.99 19.93
C GLU A 218 7.33 -14.91 20.43
N HIS A 219 8.45 -15.34 20.98
CA HIS A 219 9.49 -14.45 21.50
C HIS A 219 10.76 -14.58 20.67
N TYR A 220 11.10 -13.51 19.95
CA TYR A 220 12.25 -13.45 19.05
C TYR A 220 13.36 -12.61 19.68
N LEU A 221 14.50 -13.25 19.94
CA LEU A 221 15.68 -12.59 20.48
C LEU A 221 16.53 -11.98 19.36
N MET A 222 16.98 -10.75 19.59
CA MET A 222 17.82 -9.99 18.68
C MET A 222 19.21 -9.78 19.28
N PRO A 223 20.21 -9.41 18.45
CA PRO A 223 21.46 -8.88 18.97
C PRO A 223 21.21 -7.75 19.99
N PRO A 224 21.92 -7.71 21.12
CA PRO A 224 21.73 -6.71 22.15
C PRO A 224 21.73 -5.28 21.59
N ALA A 225 20.77 -4.47 22.01
CA ALA A 225 20.67 -3.06 21.66
C ALA A 225 20.62 -2.78 20.15
N LYS A 226 20.12 -3.73 19.34
CA LYS A 226 20.04 -3.63 17.88
C LYS A 226 19.24 -2.40 17.43
N GLY A 227 18.21 -2.02 18.17
CA GLY A 227 17.49 -0.77 17.98
C GLY A 227 15.98 -0.92 17.69
N TRP A 228 15.29 0.21 17.81
CA TRP A 228 13.84 0.34 17.73
C TRP A 228 13.26 -0.17 16.40
N PHE A 229 13.64 0.42 15.27
CA PHE A 229 13.10 0.07 13.95
C PHE A 229 13.53 -1.32 13.46
N ALA A 230 14.74 -1.78 13.83
CA ALA A 230 15.14 -3.16 13.57
C ALA A 230 14.20 -4.18 14.26
N GLY A 231 13.82 -3.91 15.52
CA GLY A 231 12.87 -4.76 16.25
C GLY A 231 11.46 -4.71 15.67
N ARG A 232 11.00 -3.54 15.20
CA ARG A 232 9.72 -3.42 14.50
C ARG A 232 9.68 -4.27 13.24
N ASN A 233 10.71 -4.19 12.40
CA ASN A 233 10.82 -5.01 11.20
C ASN A 233 10.81 -6.50 11.53
N LEU A 234 11.58 -6.93 12.53
CA LEU A 234 11.59 -8.33 12.92
C LEU A 234 10.18 -8.78 13.32
N ALA A 235 9.53 -8.10 14.26
CA ALA A 235 8.19 -8.48 14.70
C ALA A 235 7.18 -8.50 13.53
N VAL A 236 7.13 -7.43 12.73
CA VAL A 236 6.20 -7.33 11.60
C VAL A 236 6.51 -8.35 10.52
N SER A 237 7.76 -8.77 10.31
CA SER A 237 8.14 -9.82 9.34
C SER A 237 7.62 -11.22 9.72
N GLN A 238 7.25 -11.44 10.98
CA GLN A 238 6.71 -12.71 11.47
C GLN A 238 5.17 -12.77 11.48
N VAL A 239 4.50 -11.64 11.20
CA VAL A 239 3.03 -11.57 11.15
C VAL A 239 2.46 -12.34 9.95
N SER A 240 1.56 -13.28 10.16
CA SER A 240 0.85 -13.99 9.08
C SER A 240 -0.59 -13.51 8.87
N THR A 241 -1.11 -12.69 9.78
CA THR A 241 -2.47 -12.16 9.74
C THR A 241 -2.58 -10.92 8.84
N LYS A 242 -3.79 -10.62 8.36
CA LYS A 242 -4.08 -9.48 7.47
C LYS A 242 -3.66 -8.14 8.09
N TYR A 243 -3.82 -8.01 9.40
CA TYR A 243 -3.43 -6.85 10.18
C TYR A 243 -2.52 -7.24 11.34
N PHE A 244 -1.82 -6.25 11.88
CA PHE A 244 -1.23 -6.32 13.19
C PHE A 244 -1.58 -5.08 14.01
N LEU A 245 -1.63 -5.22 15.33
CA LEU A 245 -1.74 -4.11 16.26
C LEU A 245 -0.38 -3.85 16.89
N TRP A 246 0.17 -2.66 16.65
CA TRP A 246 1.38 -2.20 17.31
C TRP A 246 1.06 -1.67 18.70
N VAL A 247 1.80 -2.13 19.71
CA VAL A 247 1.78 -1.60 21.07
C VAL A 247 3.22 -1.53 21.61
N ASP A 248 3.51 -0.51 22.42
CA ASP A 248 4.78 -0.45 23.15
C ASP A 248 4.70 -1.33 24.41
N ASP A 249 5.85 -1.84 24.88
CA ASP A 249 5.96 -2.83 25.97
C ASP A 249 5.49 -2.31 27.34
N ASP A 250 5.24 -1.00 27.48
CA ASP A 250 4.69 -0.34 28.66
C ASP A 250 3.21 0.06 28.53
N PHE A 251 2.50 -0.45 27.54
CA PHE A 251 1.05 -0.25 27.43
C PHE A 251 0.27 -1.26 28.28
N VAL A 252 -1.03 -0.99 28.50
CA VAL A 252 -1.96 -1.88 29.20
C VAL A 252 -3.31 -1.89 28.51
N PHE A 253 -3.83 -3.09 28.23
CA PHE A 253 -5.18 -3.24 27.72
C PHE A 253 -6.20 -2.96 28.82
N LEU A 254 -7.11 -2.05 28.52
CA LEU A 254 -8.20 -1.64 29.41
C LEU A 254 -9.48 -2.42 29.07
N ASN A 255 -10.50 -2.30 29.93
CA ASN A 255 -11.82 -2.89 29.66
C ASN A 255 -12.43 -2.39 28.33
N ASN A 256 -12.17 -1.12 27.99
CA ASN A 256 -12.64 -0.47 26.77
C ASN A 256 -11.70 -0.62 25.55
N THR A 257 -10.53 -1.26 25.69
CA THR A 257 -9.63 -1.54 24.56
C THR A 257 -10.24 -2.61 23.64
N ARG A 258 -10.68 -2.20 22.44
CA ARG A 258 -11.38 -3.06 21.46
C ARG A 258 -10.67 -3.11 20.11
N ILE A 259 -9.96 -4.21 19.83
CA ILE A 259 -9.26 -4.44 18.56
C ILE A 259 -10.27 -4.53 17.41
N GLU A 260 -11.45 -5.07 17.67
CA GLU A 260 -12.51 -5.27 16.68
C GLU A 260 -12.95 -3.94 16.05
N ARG A 261 -12.89 -2.82 16.80
CA ARG A 261 -13.23 -1.49 16.27
C ARG A 261 -12.21 -1.00 15.25
N PHE A 262 -10.92 -1.28 15.44
CA PHE A 262 -9.91 -0.99 14.42
C PHE A 262 -10.17 -1.80 13.15
N VAL A 263 -10.49 -3.10 13.31
CA VAL A 263 -10.78 -3.97 12.16
C VAL A 263 -12.03 -3.51 11.42
N GLU A 264 -13.10 -3.14 12.12
CA GLU A 264 -14.33 -2.61 11.53
C GLU A 264 -14.06 -1.41 10.61
N ILE A 265 -13.23 -0.47 11.07
CA ILE A 265 -12.82 0.70 10.28
C ILE A 265 -12.01 0.27 9.04
N MET A 266 -11.05 -0.63 9.20
CA MET A 266 -10.18 -1.12 8.11
C MET A 266 -10.92 -1.96 7.06
N GLU A 267 -11.92 -2.75 7.46
CA GLU A 267 -12.73 -3.56 6.53
C GLU A 267 -13.79 -2.71 5.81
N ALA A 268 -14.34 -1.69 6.47
CA ALA A 268 -15.28 -0.75 5.84
C ALA A 268 -14.61 0.22 4.87
N ASN A 269 -13.30 0.48 5.05
CA ASN A 269 -12.53 1.40 4.22
C ASN A 269 -11.30 0.67 3.66
N PRO A 270 -11.44 -0.03 2.53
CA PRO A 270 -10.45 -1.00 2.07
C PRO A 270 -9.11 -0.34 1.78
N GLU A 271 -9.13 0.89 1.25
CA GLU A 271 -7.95 1.70 0.91
C GLU A 271 -7.12 2.12 2.14
N LEU A 272 -7.66 2.04 3.37
CA LEU A 272 -6.89 2.36 4.57
C LEU A 272 -5.78 1.33 4.81
N ASP A 273 -4.63 1.83 5.26
CA ASP A 273 -3.47 1.05 5.64
C ASP A 273 -3.16 1.11 7.13
N VAL A 274 -3.49 2.23 7.81
CA VAL A 274 -3.23 2.40 9.24
C VAL A 274 -4.38 3.14 9.92
N VAL A 275 -4.82 2.61 11.07
CA VAL A 275 -5.75 3.27 12.00
C VAL A 275 -5.06 3.44 13.35
N GLY A 276 -4.83 4.68 13.77
CA GLY A 276 -4.26 5.04 15.07
C GLY A 276 -5.32 5.28 16.14
N GLY A 277 -4.98 4.93 17.40
CA GLY A 277 -5.80 5.20 18.58
C GLY A 277 -5.19 6.27 19.50
N GLN A 278 -5.56 6.20 20.78
CA GLN A 278 -5.18 7.13 21.84
C GLN A 278 -4.52 6.39 23.01
N VAL A 279 -3.51 6.99 23.61
CA VAL A 279 -2.80 6.45 24.78
C VAL A 279 -3.13 7.35 25.97
N GLU A 280 -3.82 6.83 26.99
CA GLU A 280 -4.33 7.62 28.14
C GLU A 280 -5.12 8.87 27.71
N SER A 281 -5.99 8.72 26.70
CA SER A 281 -6.75 9.82 26.07
C SER A 281 -5.89 10.91 25.40
N ASN A 282 -4.56 10.76 25.37
CA ASN A 282 -3.67 11.59 24.58
C ASN A 282 -3.64 11.10 23.13
N SER A 283 -3.85 12.03 22.20
CA SER A 283 -3.82 11.76 20.77
C SER A 283 -2.55 12.39 20.20
N PHE A 284 -1.57 11.55 19.84
CA PHE A 284 -0.44 12.01 19.05
C PHE A 284 -0.71 11.71 17.58
N PHE A 285 -0.95 12.74 16.80
CA PHE A 285 -1.12 12.66 15.35
C PHE A 285 -0.56 13.92 14.70
N PHE A 286 -0.26 13.83 13.41
CA PHE A 286 0.22 14.97 12.66
C PHE A 286 -0.08 14.82 11.17
N LYS A 287 -0.07 15.95 10.47
CA LYS A 287 0.03 16.04 9.01
C LYS A 287 1.43 16.50 8.61
N MET A 288 1.84 16.17 7.39
CA MET A 288 3.09 16.57 6.79
C MET A 288 2.82 17.32 5.50
N ASN A 289 3.47 18.46 5.35
CA ASN A 289 3.54 19.19 4.09
C ASN A 289 4.89 18.86 3.46
N TYR A 290 4.87 18.27 2.26
CA TYR A 290 6.05 17.97 1.48
C TYR A 290 6.01 18.76 0.16
N GLU A 291 7.11 19.45 -0.12
CA GLU A 291 7.34 20.17 -1.36
C GLU A 291 8.49 19.48 -2.10
N GLU A 292 8.22 18.97 -3.30
CA GLU A 292 9.25 18.37 -4.14
C GLU A 292 10.28 19.42 -4.56
N GLY A 293 11.56 19.02 -4.59
CA GLY A 293 12.66 19.86 -5.06
C GLY A 293 13.31 19.31 -6.32
N THR A 294 14.33 20.02 -6.82
CA THR A 294 15.08 19.57 -7.99
C THR A 294 15.98 18.37 -7.65
N VAL A 295 16.52 17.75 -8.69
CA VAL A 295 17.49 16.64 -8.55
C VAL A 295 18.72 17.07 -7.75
N GLU A 296 19.13 18.33 -7.85
CA GLU A 296 20.33 18.86 -7.19
C GLU A 296 20.07 19.29 -5.74
N GLU A 297 18.89 19.83 -5.45
CA GLU A 297 18.63 20.48 -4.15
C GLU A 297 17.84 19.63 -3.17
N GLY A 298 16.91 18.80 -3.65
CA GLY A 298 15.99 18.05 -2.79
C GLY A 298 14.81 18.84 -2.25
N GLY A 299 13.84 18.12 -1.71
CA GLY A 299 12.55 18.63 -1.25
C GLY A 299 12.55 19.18 0.18
N CYS A 300 11.40 19.68 0.61
CA CYS A 300 11.21 20.32 1.90
C CYS A 300 10.03 19.69 2.64
N ILE A 301 10.23 19.32 3.91
CA ILE A 301 9.17 18.70 4.72
C ILE A 301 8.91 19.44 6.03
N THR A 302 7.64 19.65 6.34
CA THR A 302 7.18 20.23 7.61
C THR A 302 6.09 19.39 8.25
N ARG A 303 6.25 19.04 9.53
CA ARG A 303 5.24 18.39 10.36
C ARG A 303 4.38 19.44 11.08
N VAL A 304 3.07 19.22 11.08
CA VAL A 304 2.09 20.10 11.75
C VAL A 304 1.14 19.24 12.56
N PHE A 305 0.92 19.61 13.83
CA PHE A 305 -0.04 18.94 14.72
C PHE A 305 -1.49 19.31 14.36
N HIS A 306 -1.97 18.71 13.28
CA HIS A 306 -3.33 18.86 12.78
C HIS A 306 -3.74 17.60 12.00
N THR A 307 -5.04 17.42 11.81
CA THR A 307 -5.58 16.37 10.93
C THR A 307 -5.87 16.94 9.54
N HIS A 308 -6.17 16.04 8.60
CA HIS A 308 -6.80 16.37 7.33
C HIS A 308 -8.32 16.28 7.48
N ALA A 309 -9.03 15.89 6.42
CA ALA A 309 -10.48 15.73 6.40
C ALA A 309 -10.96 14.60 7.35
N PRO A 310 -12.23 14.65 7.82
CA PRO A 310 -12.85 13.54 8.52
C PRO A 310 -13.00 12.31 7.62
N LEU A 311 -12.96 11.12 8.21
CA LEU A 311 -13.25 9.86 7.51
C LEU A 311 -14.77 9.69 7.36
N PRO A 312 -15.31 9.58 6.13
CA PRO A 312 -16.75 9.41 5.94
C PRO A 312 -17.30 8.16 6.64
N GLY A 313 -18.42 8.31 7.35
CA GLY A 313 -19.11 7.20 8.04
C GLY A 313 -18.53 6.81 9.40
N PHE A 314 -17.44 7.44 9.85
CA PHE A 314 -16.79 7.15 11.13
C PHE A 314 -16.53 8.43 11.92
N ASP A 315 -17.49 8.78 12.79
CA ASP A 315 -17.40 9.96 13.65
C ASP A 315 -16.18 9.88 14.59
N GLY A 316 -15.46 11.00 14.70
CA GLY A 316 -14.24 11.09 15.52
C GLY A 316 -13.00 10.48 14.88
N CYS A 317 -13.09 10.00 13.63
CA CYS A 317 -11.95 9.58 12.82
C CYS A 317 -11.57 10.65 11.78
N PHE A 318 -10.28 10.91 11.63
CA PHE A 318 -9.74 11.91 10.71
C PHE A 318 -8.51 11.37 10.00
N PHE A 319 -8.34 11.74 8.73
CA PHE A 319 -7.12 11.46 7.99
C PHE A 319 -5.93 12.18 8.63
N ALA A 320 -4.77 11.53 8.61
CA ALA A 320 -3.51 12.06 9.14
C ALA A 320 -2.35 11.49 8.31
N ASP A 321 -1.13 11.99 8.53
CA ASP A 321 0.08 11.43 7.91
C ASP A 321 0.93 10.65 8.93
N GLY A 322 0.65 10.80 10.22
CA GLY A 322 1.25 9.95 11.24
C GLY A 322 0.45 9.93 12.53
N VAL A 323 0.61 8.83 13.27
CA VAL A 323 -0.15 8.50 14.47
C VAL A 323 0.76 7.99 15.58
N VAL A 324 0.26 8.00 16.81
CA VAL A 324 0.92 7.48 18.01
C VAL A 324 1.34 6.02 17.83
N ASN A 325 2.27 5.51 18.65
CA ASN A 325 2.69 4.10 18.68
C ASN A 325 1.60 3.15 19.23
N TYR A 326 0.34 3.40 18.91
CA TYR A 326 -0.80 2.54 19.13
C TYR A 326 -1.67 2.57 17.88
N PHE A 327 -1.45 1.62 16.99
CA PHE A 327 -2.14 1.59 15.70
C PHE A 327 -2.33 0.18 15.18
N LEU A 328 -3.42 -0.05 14.45
CA LEU A 328 -3.62 -1.24 13.63
C LEU A 328 -3.08 -0.95 12.22
N GLY A 329 -2.14 -1.76 11.74
CA GLY A 329 -1.54 -1.63 10.41
C GLY A 329 -1.88 -2.81 9.51
N ARG A 330 -2.14 -2.54 8.23
CA ARG A 330 -2.21 -3.55 7.17
C ARG A 330 -0.83 -4.15 6.96
N THR A 331 -0.70 -5.45 7.22
CA THR A 331 0.59 -6.15 7.25
C THR A 331 1.38 -5.94 5.96
N ALA A 332 0.73 -6.07 4.79
CA ALA A 332 1.39 -5.90 3.50
C ALA A 332 1.88 -4.46 3.25
N ALA A 333 1.08 -3.46 3.60
CA ALA A 333 1.40 -2.05 3.36
C ALA A 333 2.56 -1.59 4.24
N VAL A 334 2.50 -1.88 5.54
CA VAL A 334 3.58 -1.52 6.47
C VAL A 334 4.88 -2.27 6.13
N ARG A 335 4.81 -3.52 5.67
CA ARG A 335 6.01 -4.25 5.19
C ARG A 335 6.63 -3.64 3.94
N LYS A 336 5.80 -3.11 3.04
CA LYS A 336 6.27 -2.46 1.81
C LYS A 336 7.08 -1.19 2.13
N VAL A 337 6.62 -0.39 3.09
CA VAL A 337 7.35 0.79 3.57
C VAL A 337 8.57 0.38 4.39
N GLY A 338 8.37 -0.49 5.38
CA GLY A 338 9.42 -0.95 6.28
C GLY A 338 9.86 0.10 7.30
N PHE A 339 10.54 -0.35 8.35
CA PHE A 339 11.12 0.53 9.38
C PHE A 339 12.63 0.62 9.18
N ASP A 340 13.20 1.80 8.95
CA ASP A 340 14.64 1.91 8.69
C ASP A 340 15.53 1.48 9.88
N PRO A 341 16.25 0.34 9.81
CA PRO A 341 17.02 -0.16 10.94
C PRO A 341 18.25 0.71 11.27
N PHE A 342 18.60 1.70 10.43
CA PHE A 342 19.61 2.71 10.78
C PHE A 342 19.20 3.51 12.02
N LEU A 343 17.89 3.78 12.18
CA LEU A 343 17.34 4.58 13.28
C LEU A 343 17.12 3.72 14.54
N LYS A 344 18.15 3.64 15.37
CA LYS A 344 18.15 2.75 16.55
C LYS A 344 17.40 3.29 17.76
N ARG A 345 17.42 4.62 17.99
CA ARG A 345 16.97 5.25 19.25
C ARG A 345 15.93 6.34 19.06
N VAL A 346 16.02 7.13 17.97
CA VAL A 346 15.08 8.22 17.66
C VAL A 346 14.36 7.88 16.38
N ALA A 347 13.17 7.32 16.52
CA ALA A 347 12.43 6.86 15.36
C ALA A 347 10.92 6.78 15.68
N HIS A 348 10.13 7.67 15.09
CA HIS A 348 8.67 7.62 15.08
C HIS A 348 8.11 8.27 13.80
N THR A 349 8.37 9.56 13.59
CA THR A 349 7.94 10.31 12.40
C THR A 349 8.55 9.74 11.12
N GLU A 350 9.72 9.11 11.21
CA GLU A 350 10.53 8.69 10.07
C GLU A 350 9.90 7.56 9.26
N PHE A 351 9.21 6.63 9.94
CA PHE A 351 8.40 5.62 9.26
C PHE A 351 7.30 6.26 8.41
N PHE A 352 6.67 7.31 8.95
CA PHE A 352 5.59 8.00 8.27
C PHE A 352 6.11 8.89 7.12
N VAL A 353 7.31 9.46 7.25
CA VAL A 353 7.99 10.16 6.14
C VAL A 353 8.24 9.19 4.99
N ASP A 354 8.76 7.99 5.27
CA ASP A 354 9.00 6.97 4.24
C ASP A 354 7.69 6.41 3.64
N GLY A 355 6.59 6.47 4.39
CA GLY A 355 5.26 6.04 3.93
C GLY A 355 4.41 7.16 3.32
N LEU A 356 4.91 8.39 3.22
CA LEU A 356 4.16 9.54 2.73
C LEU A 356 3.81 9.35 1.24
N GLY A 357 2.53 9.36 0.91
CA GLY A 357 2.03 9.08 -0.45
C GLY A 357 1.87 7.58 -0.77
N ASP A 358 2.36 6.68 0.09
CA ASP A 358 2.21 5.23 -0.03
C ASP A 358 1.20 4.63 0.96
N LEU A 359 1.01 5.25 2.13
CA LEU A 359 0.09 4.81 3.18
C LEU A 359 -1.11 5.76 3.30
N LEU A 360 -2.32 5.21 3.36
CA LEU A 360 -3.50 5.97 3.78
C LEU A 360 -3.79 5.74 5.26
N ILE A 361 -3.74 6.82 6.05
CA ILE A 361 -3.70 6.75 7.51
C ILE A 361 -4.84 7.59 8.11
N VAL A 362 -5.46 7.04 9.15
CA VAL A 362 -6.44 7.76 9.98
C VAL A 362 -6.09 7.67 11.46
N THR A 363 -6.49 8.67 12.22
CA THR A 363 -6.49 8.68 13.67
C THR A 363 -7.93 8.75 14.17
N CYS A 364 -8.27 7.97 15.20
CA CYS A 364 -9.64 7.83 15.70
C CYS A 364 -9.71 8.04 17.21
N GLN A 365 -10.66 8.86 17.63
CA GLN A 365 -10.99 9.06 19.04
C GLN A 365 -11.72 7.84 19.62
N GLY A 366 -11.57 7.60 20.93
CA GLY A 366 -12.26 6.52 21.65
C GLY A 366 -11.67 5.12 21.46
N LEU A 367 -10.64 4.97 20.61
CA LEU A 367 -9.82 3.78 20.53
C LEU A 367 -8.68 3.90 21.55
N GLU A 368 -8.92 3.47 22.80
CA GLU A 368 -8.02 3.77 23.91
C GLU A 368 -7.16 2.57 24.36
N ILE A 369 -5.95 2.87 24.80
CA ILE A 369 -5.06 1.98 25.55
C ILE A 369 -4.47 2.71 26.75
N GLY A 370 -4.21 2.00 27.84
CA GLY A 370 -3.57 2.53 29.03
C GLY A 370 -2.04 2.55 28.88
N HIS A 371 -1.37 3.34 29.73
CA HIS A 371 0.08 3.39 29.81
C HIS A 371 0.53 3.11 31.26
N GLN A 372 1.63 2.38 31.41
CA GLN A 372 2.20 2.11 32.72
C GLN A 372 3.04 3.29 33.19
N LYS A 373 2.98 3.64 34.47
CA LYS A 373 3.90 4.63 35.04
C LYS A 373 5.31 4.05 35.01
N HIS A 374 6.25 4.79 34.39
CA HIS A 374 7.62 4.32 34.19
C HIS A 374 8.28 3.88 35.50
N SER A 375 8.77 2.63 35.56
CA SER A 375 9.79 2.26 36.54
C SER A 375 11.15 2.64 35.96
N ASN A 376 11.70 3.76 36.44
CA ASN A 376 12.98 4.28 35.95
C ASN A 376 14.11 3.40 36.47
N THR A 377 14.59 2.45 35.66
CA THR A 377 15.89 1.81 35.90
C THR A 377 16.99 2.61 35.21
N ASP A 378 18.07 2.89 35.92
CA ASP A 378 19.21 3.68 35.41
C ASP A 378 19.78 3.09 34.11
N LYS A 379 19.76 1.76 33.98
CA LYS A 379 20.22 1.02 32.79
C LYS A 379 19.35 1.27 31.56
N TYR A 380 18.04 1.46 31.69
CA TYR A 380 17.16 1.77 30.55
C TYR A 380 17.26 3.24 30.14
N LEU A 381 17.35 4.16 31.11
CA LEU A 381 17.40 5.59 30.86
C LEU A 381 18.62 6.00 30.02
N SER A 382 19.76 5.33 30.17
CA SER A 382 20.96 5.58 29.36
C SER A 382 20.77 5.31 27.86
N PHE A 383 19.79 4.48 27.49
CA PHE A 383 19.44 4.19 26.09
C PHE A 383 18.22 4.98 25.59
N ARG A 384 17.43 5.57 26.50
CA ARG A 384 16.21 6.32 26.14
C ARG A 384 16.55 7.67 25.52
N GLN A 385 17.57 8.33 26.05
CA GLN A 385 17.99 9.64 25.56
C GLN A 385 19.01 9.46 24.44
N PRO A 386 18.72 9.94 23.22
CA PRO A 386 19.67 9.84 22.13
C PRO A 386 20.90 10.70 22.41
N SER A 387 22.06 10.24 21.97
CA SER A 387 23.24 11.09 21.95
C SER A 387 23.08 12.23 20.95
N LYS A 388 23.88 13.29 21.09
CA LYS A 388 23.96 14.35 20.07
C LYS A 388 24.34 13.77 18.70
N TRP A 389 25.23 12.77 18.70
CA TRP A 389 25.64 12.06 17.50
C TRP A 389 24.49 11.28 16.85
N ASP A 390 23.62 10.62 17.62
CA ASP A 390 22.44 9.94 17.07
C ASP A 390 21.48 10.92 16.39
N SER A 391 21.31 12.10 16.98
CA SER A 391 20.48 13.17 16.40
C SER A 391 21.10 13.72 15.10
N GLU A 392 22.40 14.00 15.08
CA GLU A 392 23.12 14.46 13.88
C GLU A 392 23.10 13.40 12.77
N ALA A 393 23.41 12.14 13.11
CA ALA A 393 23.39 11.03 12.17
C ALA A 393 22.00 10.81 11.56
N LYS A 394 20.94 10.92 12.37
CA LYS A 394 19.56 10.90 11.88
C LYS A 394 19.30 12.00 10.86
N MET A 395 19.69 13.25 11.15
CA MET A 395 19.46 14.36 10.23
C MET A 395 20.26 14.22 8.93
N THR A 396 21.52 13.79 9.00
CA THR A 396 22.34 13.46 7.81
C THR A 396 21.70 12.35 6.99
N HIS A 397 21.16 11.33 7.66
CA HIS A 397 20.48 10.23 7.00
C HIS A 397 19.23 10.68 6.26
N HIS A 398 18.40 11.55 6.84
CA HIS A 398 17.23 12.11 6.15
C HIS A 398 17.58 13.01 4.97
N PHE A 399 18.61 13.85 5.13
CA PHE A 399 19.12 14.68 4.04
C PHE A 399 19.39 13.83 2.79
N PHE A 400 20.10 12.71 2.96
CA PHE A 400 20.44 11.83 1.84
C PHE A 400 19.29 10.92 1.41
N LYS A 401 18.75 10.13 2.34
CA LYS A 401 17.78 9.07 2.03
C LYS A 401 16.48 9.62 1.47
N ASN A 402 15.95 10.68 2.05
CA ASN A 402 14.67 11.27 1.65
C ASN A 402 14.87 12.44 0.67
N HIS A 403 16.11 12.69 0.21
CA HIS A 403 16.47 13.77 -0.69
C HIS A 403 15.92 15.12 -0.22
N LEU A 404 16.21 15.48 1.04
CA LEU A 404 15.61 16.65 1.72
C LEU A 404 16.61 17.80 1.83
N LYS A 405 16.21 18.97 1.35
CA LYS A 405 16.87 20.27 1.58
C LYS A 405 16.51 20.88 2.93
N CYS A 406 15.26 20.71 3.37
CA CYS A 406 14.79 21.29 4.63
C CYS A 406 13.82 20.37 5.39
N MET A 407 13.92 20.43 6.72
CA MET A 407 13.17 19.58 7.65
C MET A 407 12.70 20.41 8.85
N LYS A 408 11.41 20.35 9.16
CA LYS A 408 10.83 20.96 10.36
C LYS A 408 9.85 20.00 11.00
N TYR A 409 10.19 19.45 12.16
CA TYR A 409 9.35 18.50 12.90
C TYR A 409 8.69 19.13 14.12
#